data_AF-A0A7S4FZZ6-F1
#
_entry.id   AF-A0A7S4FZZ6-F1
#
_cell.length_a   1.000
_cell.length_b   1.000
_cell.length_c   1.000
_cell.angle_alpha   90.00
_cell.angle_beta   90.00
_cell.angle_gamma   90.00
#
_symmetry.space_group_name_H-M   'P 1'
#
loop_
_entity.id
_entity.type
_entity.pdbx_description
1 polymer ?
#
loop_
_entity_poly.entity_id
_entity_poly.type
_entity_poly.pdbx_seq_one_letter_code
_entity_poly.pdbx_strand_id
1 'polypeptide(L)'
;MHYKGVLLCERPAQNFVAEPKSLAFLAGKPEGGLGLGPSKEARDHFDAAQQGVNKSKPETVLTKHRRWLRDFERAKNAQKMEEEEQHEQQQDQEQKLKDAQAECRRRMIEGEMSSRSGASSARSHVSSSRPAGAPRRKSLTPPKPRSQTPPALLNKKSKPKMKPKWAMTEDEALDAELAAGMALVNYANDLDIDEYLENYEIQEALRAIQDKVDACDSDEDDEDAERRKVIEEVDRGGYSPAASSCVSSLPAISQRKALARNLNPAPTPLSTVSHDKDWDISTQKKRLISEAALRTAEEVLEKHPHMRNVHSKLSLAKVLEELTKRNMKAEAVPKDGAE
;
A
#
# COMPACT_ATOMS: atom_id res chain seq x y z
N MET A 1 7.63 -18.69 36.53
CA MET A 1 7.75 -19.51 35.30
C MET A 1 6.51 -20.38 35.20
N HIS A 2 5.56 -20.05 34.33
CA HIS A 2 4.35 -20.83 34.08
C HIS A 2 4.47 -21.48 32.71
N TYR A 3 4.89 -22.75 32.67
CA TYR A 3 4.77 -23.57 31.46
C TYR A 3 3.41 -24.26 31.50
N LYS A 4 2.41 -23.66 30.84
CA LYS A 4 1.19 -24.39 30.47
C LYS A 4 1.49 -25.14 29.19
N GLY A 5 1.55 -26.47 29.31
CA GLY A 5 1.71 -27.39 28.20
C GLY A 5 0.61 -27.18 27.17
N VAL A 6 1.01 -26.90 25.93
CA VAL A 6 0.14 -27.00 24.77
C VAL A 6 0.02 -28.49 24.45
N LEU A 7 -1.05 -29.06 25.00
CA LEU A 7 -1.50 -30.42 24.74
C LEU A 7 -1.88 -30.56 23.25
N LEU A 8 -1.31 -31.59 22.63
CA LEU A 8 -1.94 -32.43 21.59
C LEU A 8 -2.74 -31.68 20.51
N CYS A 9 -2.06 -31.32 19.42
CA CYS A 9 -2.75 -31.10 18.16
C CYS A 9 -3.43 -32.41 17.73
N GLU A 10 -4.76 -32.38 17.72
CA GLU A 10 -5.62 -33.37 17.07
C GLU A 10 -5.21 -33.51 15.60
N ARG A 11 -4.83 -34.73 15.20
CA ARG A 11 -4.66 -35.06 13.79
C ARG A 11 -6.03 -34.96 13.12
N PRO A 12 -6.21 -34.13 12.08
CA PRO A 12 -7.46 -34.14 11.33
C PRO A 12 -7.66 -35.55 10.76
N ALA A 13 -8.84 -36.12 11.02
CA ALA A 13 -9.24 -37.40 10.50
C ALA A 13 -9.11 -37.37 8.97
N GLN A 14 -8.23 -38.22 8.43
CA GLN A 14 -8.27 -38.59 7.02
C GLN A 14 -9.61 -39.28 6.78
N ASN A 15 -10.59 -38.50 6.32
CA ASN A 15 -11.80 -39.02 5.70
C ASN A 15 -11.39 -39.69 4.38
N PHE A 16 -10.90 -40.92 4.46
CA PHE A 16 -10.96 -41.86 3.34
C PHE A 16 -12.44 -42.17 3.11
N VAL A 17 -13.09 -41.36 2.28
CA VAL A 17 -14.32 -41.76 1.58
C VAL A 17 -13.90 -42.81 0.56
N ALA A 18 -13.70 -44.03 1.04
CA ALA A 18 -13.67 -45.22 0.22
C ALA A 18 -15.13 -45.58 -0.08
N GLU A 19 -15.64 -45.16 -1.24
CA GLU A 19 -16.71 -45.89 -1.90
C GLU A 19 -16.07 -46.94 -2.81
N PRO A 20 -16.06 -48.23 -2.44
CA PRO A 20 -15.97 -49.28 -3.43
C PRO A 20 -17.36 -49.40 -4.09
N LYS A 21 -17.58 -48.71 -5.21
CA LYS A 21 -18.64 -49.11 -6.14
C LYS A 21 -18.21 -50.41 -6.81
N SER A 22 -18.40 -51.52 -6.11
CA SER A 22 -18.49 -52.85 -6.72
C SER A 22 -19.74 -52.85 -7.60
N LEU A 23 -19.57 -52.51 -8.87
CA LEU A 23 -20.55 -52.88 -9.88
C LEU A 23 -20.60 -54.41 -9.91
N ALA A 24 -21.71 -54.95 -9.45
CA ALA A 24 -22.05 -56.35 -9.58
C ALA A 24 -21.91 -56.75 -11.06
N PHE A 25 -21.16 -57.82 -11.30
CA PHE A 25 -21.13 -58.50 -12.59
C PHE A 25 -22.53 -59.05 -12.88
N LEU A 26 -23.34 -58.27 -13.60
CA LEU A 26 -24.53 -58.75 -14.27
C LEU A 26 -24.07 -59.63 -15.44
N ALA A 27 -24.05 -60.93 -15.20
CA ALA A 27 -23.93 -61.95 -16.23
C ALA A 27 -25.20 -61.93 -17.09
N GLY A 28 -25.24 -61.01 -18.07
CA GLY A 28 -26.25 -61.01 -19.12
C GLY A 28 -26.10 -62.26 -19.98
N LYS A 29 -27.18 -63.04 -20.12
CA LYS A 29 -27.29 -64.17 -21.04
C LYS A 29 -26.89 -63.73 -22.46
N PRO A 30 -25.91 -64.37 -23.11
CA PRO A 30 -25.73 -64.21 -24.54
C PRO A 30 -26.83 -65.02 -25.24
N GLU A 31 -27.90 -64.34 -25.70
CA GLU A 31 -28.92 -64.92 -26.60
C GLU A 31 -28.44 -65.03 -28.07
N GLY A 32 -27.14 -64.84 -28.32
CA GLY A 32 -26.54 -65.00 -29.64
C GLY A 32 -25.91 -66.38 -29.79
N GLY A 33 -26.44 -67.20 -30.70
CA GLY A 33 -25.95 -68.55 -31.00
C GLY A 33 -24.44 -68.60 -31.21
N LEU A 34 -23.77 -69.37 -30.35
CA LEU A 34 -22.36 -69.73 -30.46
C LEU A 34 -22.17 -70.52 -31.77
N GLY A 35 -21.57 -69.91 -32.79
CA GLY A 35 -21.04 -70.67 -33.93
C GLY A 35 -21.02 -69.98 -35.29
N LEU A 36 -21.74 -68.88 -35.48
CA LEU A 36 -21.70 -68.13 -36.73
C LEU A 36 -20.94 -66.82 -36.50
N GLY A 37 -19.80 -66.68 -37.16
CA GLY A 37 -19.01 -65.44 -37.12
C GLY A 37 -19.88 -64.23 -37.52
N PRO A 38 -19.60 -63.03 -36.97
CA PRO A 38 -20.39 -61.84 -37.23
C PRO A 38 -20.56 -61.62 -38.73
N SER A 39 -21.79 -61.30 -39.16
CA SER A 39 -22.11 -61.02 -40.55
C SER A 39 -21.26 -59.85 -41.07
N LYS A 40 -21.02 -59.83 -42.40
CA LYS A 40 -20.17 -58.81 -43.03
C LYS A 40 -20.69 -57.38 -42.76
N GLU A 41 -22.00 -57.22 -42.71
CA GLU A 41 -22.68 -55.94 -42.38
C GLU A 41 -22.47 -55.52 -40.91
N ALA A 42 -22.40 -56.47 -39.97
CA ALA A 42 -22.09 -56.17 -38.58
C ALA A 42 -20.62 -55.75 -38.37
N ARG A 43 -19.70 -56.23 -39.22
CA ARG A 43 -18.29 -55.81 -39.21
C ARG A 43 -18.12 -54.36 -39.66
N ASP A 44 -18.82 -53.95 -40.72
CA ASP A 44 -18.72 -52.58 -41.24
C ASP A 44 -19.27 -51.54 -40.24
N HIS A 45 -20.34 -51.88 -39.53
CA HIS A 45 -20.85 -51.04 -38.42
C HIS A 45 -19.90 -50.99 -37.21
N PHE A 46 -19.18 -52.07 -36.91
CA PHE A 46 -18.21 -52.10 -35.81
C PHE A 46 -16.93 -51.31 -36.15
N ASP A 47 -16.49 -51.34 -37.42
CA ASP A 47 -15.33 -50.57 -37.88
C ASP A 47 -15.65 -49.07 -37.99
N ALA A 48 -16.86 -48.69 -38.42
CA ALA A 48 -17.31 -47.29 -38.38
C ALA A 48 -17.44 -46.76 -36.94
N ALA A 49 -17.88 -47.60 -35.99
CA ALA A 49 -17.94 -47.24 -34.58
C ALA A 49 -16.55 -47.20 -33.92
N GLN A 50 -15.60 -48.05 -34.33
CA GLN A 50 -14.24 -48.04 -33.79
C GLN A 50 -13.34 -46.95 -34.37
N GLN A 51 -13.63 -46.41 -35.56
CA GLN A 51 -12.91 -45.23 -36.09
C GLN A 51 -13.15 -43.97 -35.24
N GLY A 52 -14.24 -43.90 -34.46
CA GLY A 52 -14.47 -42.83 -33.48
C GLY A 52 -13.78 -43.05 -32.13
N VAL A 53 -13.42 -44.29 -31.81
CA VAL A 53 -12.75 -44.64 -30.55
C VAL A 53 -11.26 -44.74 -30.84
N ASN A 54 -10.62 -43.58 -30.99
CA ASN A 54 -9.16 -43.46 -30.96
C ASN A 54 -8.68 -44.15 -29.68
N LYS A 55 -8.26 -45.42 -29.79
CA LYS A 55 -7.59 -46.17 -28.73
C LYS A 55 -6.35 -45.37 -28.40
N SER A 56 -6.45 -44.51 -27.38
CA SER A 56 -5.38 -43.64 -26.97
C SER A 56 -4.20 -44.55 -26.66
N LYS A 57 -3.12 -44.37 -27.42
CA LYS A 57 -1.85 -45.03 -27.10
C LYS A 57 -1.60 -44.79 -25.60
N PRO A 58 -1.22 -45.82 -24.82
CA PRO A 58 -1.06 -45.69 -23.38
C PRO A 58 -0.25 -44.43 -23.11
N GLU A 59 -0.87 -43.46 -22.43
CA GLU A 59 -0.29 -42.12 -22.30
C GLU A 59 1.03 -42.24 -21.55
N THR A 60 2.12 -42.17 -22.31
CA THR A 60 3.46 -42.11 -21.75
C THR A 60 3.58 -40.87 -20.88
N VAL A 61 4.40 -40.94 -19.85
CA VAL A 61 4.67 -39.80 -18.95
C VAL A 61 5.07 -38.55 -19.75
N LEU A 62 5.82 -38.71 -20.84
CA LEU A 62 6.20 -37.62 -21.74
C LEU A 62 5.00 -36.99 -22.47
N THR A 63 4.03 -37.80 -22.90
CA THR A 63 2.81 -37.28 -23.53
C THR A 63 1.99 -36.45 -22.54
N LYS A 64 1.86 -36.92 -21.30
CA LYS A 64 1.19 -36.18 -20.21
C LYS A 64 1.90 -34.87 -19.90
N HIS A 65 3.23 -34.89 -19.79
CA HIS A 65 4.01 -33.69 -19.54
C HIS A 65 3.89 -32.67 -20.69
N ARG A 66 3.96 -33.11 -21.95
CA ARG A 66 3.75 -32.22 -23.12
C ARG A 66 2.34 -31.65 -23.18
N ARG A 67 1.34 -32.41 -22.75
CA ARG A 67 -0.04 -31.92 -22.62
C ARG A 67 -0.12 -30.87 -21.52
N TRP A 68 0.44 -31.16 -20.35
CA TRP A 68 0.50 -30.23 -19.23
C TRP A 68 1.22 -28.93 -19.58
N LEU A 69 2.35 -28.97 -20.30
CA LEU A 69 3.05 -27.75 -20.74
C LEU A 69 2.18 -26.89 -21.66
N ARG A 70 1.42 -27.50 -22.57
CA ARG A 70 0.49 -26.76 -23.45
C ARG A 70 -0.68 -26.18 -22.68
N ASP A 71 -1.24 -26.94 -21.75
CA ASP A 71 -2.35 -26.46 -20.90
C ASP A 71 -1.87 -25.35 -19.95
N PHE A 72 -0.63 -25.45 -19.43
CA PHE A 72 0.01 -24.41 -18.62
C PHE A 72 0.27 -23.14 -19.42
N GLU A 73 0.78 -23.24 -20.65
CA GLU A 73 0.98 -22.08 -21.53
C GLU A 73 -0.36 -21.42 -21.90
N ARG A 74 -1.41 -22.21 -22.17
CA ARG A 74 -2.76 -21.69 -22.37
C ARG A 74 -3.28 -20.97 -21.13
N ALA A 75 -3.12 -21.54 -19.95
CA ALA A 75 -3.55 -20.90 -18.70
C ALA A 75 -2.83 -19.57 -18.47
N LYS A 76 -1.51 -19.55 -18.69
CA LYS A 76 -0.70 -18.32 -18.57
C LYS A 76 -1.13 -17.24 -19.58
N ASN A 77 -1.43 -17.64 -20.82
CA ASN A 77 -1.90 -16.70 -21.84
C ASN A 77 -3.32 -16.22 -21.55
N ALA A 78 -4.20 -17.08 -21.03
CA ALA A 78 -5.55 -16.70 -20.63
C ALA A 78 -5.53 -15.68 -19.48
N GLN A 79 -4.70 -15.92 -18.45
CA GLN A 79 -4.51 -14.97 -17.35
C GLN A 79 -3.98 -13.62 -17.84
N LYS A 80 -2.98 -13.64 -18.75
CA LYS A 80 -2.44 -12.41 -19.34
C LYS A 80 -3.51 -11.62 -20.11
N MET A 81 -4.35 -12.31 -20.89
CA MET A 81 -5.45 -11.68 -21.63
C MET A 81 -6.49 -11.07 -20.68
N GLU A 82 -6.82 -11.75 -19.59
CA GLU A 82 -7.77 -11.26 -18.59
C GLU A 82 -7.23 -10.02 -17.85
N GLU A 83 -5.94 -10.00 -17.50
CA GLU A 83 -5.28 -8.82 -16.92
C GLU A 83 -5.29 -7.61 -17.87
N GLU A 84 -5.08 -7.85 -19.18
CA GLU A 84 -5.13 -6.81 -20.21
C GLU A 84 -6.56 -6.27 -20.39
N GLU A 85 -7.57 -7.14 -20.40
CA GLU A 85 -8.97 -6.75 -20.47
C GLU A 85 -9.40 -5.95 -19.22
N GLN A 86 -8.98 -6.36 -18.03
CA GLN A 86 -9.25 -5.60 -16.79
C GLN A 86 -8.62 -4.21 -16.83
N HIS A 87 -7.40 -4.09 -17.38
CA HIS A 87 -6.73 -2.80 -17.52
C HIS A 87 -7.44 -1.90 -18.53
N GLU A 88 -7.90 -2.43 -19.66
CA GLU A 88 -8.71 -1.69 -20.64
C GLU A 88 -10.03 -1.21 -20.02
N GLN A 89 -10.72 -2.07 -19.26
CA GLN A 89 -11.95 -1.69 -18.54
C GLN A 89 -11.70 -0.58 -17.51
N GLN A 90 -10.57 -0.61 -16.79
CA GLN A 90 -10.21 0.45 -15.84
C GLN A 90 -9.94 1.78 -16.56
N GLN A 91 -9.23 1.74 -17.69
CA GLN A 91 -9.00 2.94 -18.50
C GLN A 91 -10.30 3.53 -19.05
N ASP A 92 -11.21 2.68 -19.53
CA ASP A 92 -12.53 3.11 -19.99
C ASP A 92 -13.37 3.74 -18.87
N GLN A 93 -13.30 3.19 -17.65
CA GLN A 93 -13.96 3.77 -16.48
C GLN A 93 -13.36 5.13 -16.12
N GLU A 94 -12.03 5.27 -16.12
CA GLU A 94 -11.35 6.53 -15.85
C GLU A 94 -11.72 7.60 -16.90
N GLN A 95 -11.74 7.23 -18.19
CA GLN A 95 -12.17 8.11 -19.27
C GLN A 95 -13.62 8.57 -19.08
N LYS A 96 -14.56 7.65 -18.76
CA LYS A 96 -15.96 8.00 -18.47
C LYS A 96 -16.10 8.96 -17.30
N LEU A 97 -15.31 8.78 -16.23
CA LEU A 97 -15.31 9.70 -15.09
C LEU A 97 -14.76 11.09 -15.47
N LYS A 98 -13.70 11.13 -16.25
CA LYS A 98 -13.10 12.37 -16.76
C LYS A 98 -14.07 13.12 -17.67
N ASP A 99 -14.79 12.42 -18.54
CA ASP A 99 -15.80 12.99 -19.42
C ASP A 99 -17.01 13.51 -18.63
N ALA A 100 -17.50 12.75 -17.65
CA ALA A 100 -18.58 13.20 -16.77
C ALA A 100 -18.19 14.45 -15.95
N GLN A 101 -16.95 14.51 -15.47
CA GLN A 101 -16.42 15.70 -14.78
C GLN A 101 -16.32 16.90 -15.73
N ALA A 102 -15.83 16.69 -16.95
CA ALA A 102 -15.75 17.73 -17.97
C ALA A 102 -17.15 18.23 -18.37
N GLU A 103 -18.14 17.35 -18.48
CA GLU A 103 -19.53 17.71 -18.74
C GLU A 103 -20.12 18.53 -17.59
N CYS A 104 -19.88 18.14 -16.33
CA CYS A 104 -20.31 18.91 -15.17
C CYS A 104 -19.73 20.33 -15.17
N ARG A 105 -18.43 20.47 -15.50
CA ARG A 105 -17.78 21.78 -15.67
C ARG A 105 -18.41 22.60 -16.79
N ARG A 106 -18.73 21.98 -17.94
CA ARG A 106 -19.43 22.65 -19.05
C ARG A 106 -20.81 23.15 -18.62
N ARG A 107 -21.60 22.33 -17.94
CA ARG A 107 -22.94 22.72 -17.43
C ARG A 107 -22.88 23.87 -16.43
N MET A 108 -21.88 23.90 -15.55
CA MET A 108 -21.69 25.01 -14.61
C MET A 108 -21.38 26.32 -15.35
N ILE A 109 -20.49 26.29 -16.33
CA ILE A 109 -20.14 27.47 -17.13
C ILE A 109 -21.34 27.97 -17.96
N GLU A 110 -22.08 27.06 -18.60
CA GLU A 110 -23.27 27.41 -19.39
C GLU A 110 -24.42 27.93 -18.51
N GLY A 111 -24.64 27.34 -17.33
CA GLY A 111 -25.65 27.79 -16.37
C GLY A 111 -25.36 29.19 -15.81
N GLU A 112 -24.09 29.51 -15.55
CA GLU A 112 -23.68 30.82 -15.06
C GLU A 112 -23.87 31.91 -16.13
N MET A 113 -23.56 31.62 -17.40
CA MET A 113 -23.81 32.55 -18.51
C MET A 113 -25.30 32.82 -18.77
N SER A 114 -26.16 31.81 -18.61
CA SER A 114 -27.61 32.00 -18.80
C SER A 114 -28.23 32.86 -17.67
N SER A 115 -27.73 32.73 -16.44
CA SER A 115 -28.22 33.51 -15.29
C SER A 115 -27.80 34.99 -15.28
N ARG A 116 -26.68 35.34 -15.92
CA ARG A 116 -26.19 36.73 -16.01
C ARG A 116 -26.87 37.57 -17.09
N SER A 117 -27.50 36.95 -18.09
CA SER A 117 -28.21 37.65 -19.18
C SER A 117 -29.64 38.10 -18.81
N GLY A 118 -30.21 37.60 -17.71
CA GLY A 118 -31.58 37.92 -17.29
C GLY A 118 -31.74 38.95 -16.17
N ALA A 119 -30.67 39.40 -15.52
CA ALA A 119 -30.75 40.18 -14.27
C ALA A 119 -30.38 41.68 -14.40
N SER A 120 -30.33 42.22 -15.62
CA SER A 120 -30.14 43.64 -15.87
C SER A 120 -31.44 44.34 -16.27
N SER A 121 -32.49 44.22 -15.45
CA SER A 121 -33.65 45.13 -15.51
C SER A 121 -34.51 45.09 -14.24
N ALA A 122 -34.00 45.64 -13.12
CA ALA A 122 -34.81 46.26 -12.06
C ALA A 122 -33.90 46.81 -10.96
N ARG A 123 -33.17 47.89 -11.27
CA ARG A 123 -32.53 48.75 -10.28
C ARG A 123 -33.58 49.77 -9.82
N SER A 124 -34.30 49.50 -8.74
CA SER A 124 -35.02 50.54 -8.00
C SER A 124 -34.58 50.54 -6.54
N HIS A 125 -33.85 51.59 -6.18
CA HIS A 125 -33.97 52.33 -4.92
C HIS A 125 -34.71 51.63 -3.77
N VAL A 126 -34.01 51.35 -2.67
CA VAL A 126 -34.46 51.82 -1.36
C VAL A 126 -33.29 51.91 -0.37
N SER A 127 -33.06 53.17 -0.01
CA SER A 127 -32.47 53.73 1.20
C SER A 127 -32.19 52.81 2.39
N SER A 128 -30.93 52.85 2.80
CA SER A 128 -30.45 53.12 4.17
C SER A 128 -31.54 53.52 5.17
N SER A 129 -31.82 52.63 6.12
CA SER A 129 -32.14 53.01 7.51
C SER A 129 -31.80 51.85 8.44
N ARG A 130 -30.93 52.11 9.43
CA ARG A 130 -30.73 51.28 10.62
C ARG A 130 -32.02 51.31 11.45
N PRO A 131 -32.45 50.16 12.00
CA PRO A 131 -33.12 50.15 13.29
C PRO A 131 -32.23 49.44 14.31
N ALA A 132 -31.81 50.21 15.32
CA ALA A 132 -31.52 49.67 16.64
C ALA A 132 -32.86 49.28 17.27
N GLY A 133 -33.00 48.04 17.74
CA GLY A 133 -34.20 47.62 18.49
C GLY A 133 -34.55 46.15 18.30
N ALA A 134 -34.26 45.35 19.33
CA ALA A 134 -34.72 43.99 19.65
C ALA A 134 -36.18 43.66 19.20
N PRO A 135 -36.61 42.38 19.07
CA PRO A 135 -36.19 41.25 19.89
C PRO A 135 -35.88 39.93 19.17
N ARG A 136 -34.93 39.20 19.78
CA ARG A 136 -34.72 37.75 19.70
C ARG A 136 -36.07 37.00 19.64
N ARG A 137 -36.51 36.62 18.45
CA ARG A 137 -37.53 35.59 18.28
C ARG A 137 -36.86 34.22 18.34
N LYS A 138 -37.15 33.55 19.44
CA LYS A 138 -36.89 32.14 19.71
C LYS A 138 -37.55 31.29 18.62
N SER A 139 -36.83 30.89 17.59
CA SER A 139 -37.13 29.65 16.87
C SER A 139 -36.44 28.52 17.61
N LEU A 140 -37.18 27.96 18.56
CA LEU A 140 -36.90 26.68 19.19
C LEU A 140 -36.98 25.59 18.12
N THR A 141 -35.88 25.35 17.42
CA THR A 141 -35.56 23.97 17.03
C THR A 141 -34.80 23.36 18.22
N PRO A 142 -35.27 22.22 18.76
CA PRO A 142 -34.65 21.64 19.94
C PRO A 142 -33.19 21.29 19.60
N PRO A 143 -32.20 21.72 20.41
CA PRO A 143 -30.85 21.23 20.28
C PRO A 143 -30.90 19.73 20.60
N LYS A 144 -30.65 18.89 19.58
CA LYS A 144 -30.26 17.50 19.84
C LYS A 144 -29.02 17.56 20.74
N PRO A 145 -29.02 16.95 21.93
CA PRO A 145 -27.78 16.77 22.68
C PRO A 145 -26.91 15.82 21.85
N ARG A 146 -26.01 16.36 21.03
CA ARG A 146 -24.99 15.58 20.34
C ARG A 146 -23.85 15.42 21.34
N SER A 147 -24.01 14.36 22.13
CA SER A 147 -22.99 13.79 23.00
C SER A 147 -21.67 13.68 22.24
N GLN A 148 -20.68 14.42 22.72
CA GLN A 148 -19.26 14.12 22.49
C GLN A 148 -18.97 12.81 23.24
N THR A 149 -19.29 11.71 22.58
CA THR A 149 -18.78 10.39 22.89
C THR A 149 -18.24 9.83 21.59
N PRO A 150 -17.04 9.23 21.58
CA PRO A 150 -16.54 8.52 20.41
C PRO A 150 -17.61 7.53 19.95
N PRO A 151 -17.77 7.26 18.64
CA PRO A 151 -18.92 6.53 18.09
C PRO A 151 -18.94 5.08 18.57
N ALA A 152 -19.47 4.87 19.77
CA ALA A 152 -19.84 3.60 20.33
C ALA A 152 -21.27 3.29 19.87
N LEU A 153 -21.36 2.44 18.84
CA LEU A 153 -22.35 1.35 18.78
C LEU A 153 -23.85 1.72 18.82
N LEU A 154 -24.35 2.65 18.01
CA LEU A 154 -25.81 2.82 17.85
C LEU A 154 -26.24 2.92 16.38
N ASN A 155 -26.06 1.80 15.68
CA ASN A 155 -27.14 1.11 14.99
C ASN A 155 -26.63 -0.29 14.62
N LYS A 156 -26.59 -1.18 15.63
CA LYS A 156 -26.41 -2.62 15.43
C LYS A 156 -27.69 -3.19 14.78
N LYS A 157 -28.00 -2.78 13.55
CA LYS A 157 -28.55 -3.76 12.61
C LYS A 157 -27.42 -4.75 12.45
N SER A 158 -27.56 -5.92 13.06
CA SER A 158 -26.55 -6.97 13.07
C SER A 158 -25.95 -7.06 11.67
N LYS A 159 -24.69 -6.65 11.50
CA LYS A 159 -23.96 -6.99 10.28
C LYS A 159 -24.16 -8.49 10.12
N PRO A 160 -24.73 -8.98 9.01
CA PRO A 160 -24.92 -10.41 8.83
C PRO A 160 -23.57 -11.06 9.14
N LYS A 161 -23.57 -12.17 9.88
CA LYS A 161 -22.35 -12.90 10.23
C LYS A 161 -21.72 -13.35 8.91
N MET A 162 -20.88 -12.51 8.32
CA MET A 162 -20.21 -12.83 7.08
C MET A 162 -19.27 -13.97 7.39
N LYS A 163 -19.32 -14.99 6.55
CA LYS A 163 -18.34 -16.07 6.60
C LYS A 163 -16.95 -15.43 6.45
N PRO A 164 -15.93 -15.93 7.13
CA PRO A 164 -14.58 -15.40 6.95
C PRO A 164 -14.18 -15.55 5.46
N LYS A 165 -13.34 -14.64 4.94
CA LYS A 165 -13.02 -14.54 3.50
C LYS A 165 -12.65 -15.87 2.83
N TRP A 166 -11.96 -16.76 3.54
CA TRP A 166 -11.57 -18.09 3.05
C TRP A 166 -12.73 -19.07 2.82
N ALA A 167 -13.93 -18.73 3.30
CA ALA A 167 -15.16 -19.52 3.16
C ALA A 167 -16.23 -18.82 2.31
N MET A 168 -15.89 -17.68 1.67
CA MET A 168 -16.73 -17.04 0.64
C MET A 168 -16.34 -17.56 -0.73
N THR A 169 -17.29 -17.58 -1.67
CA THR A 169 -16.97 -17.81 -3.08
C THR A 169 -16.23 -16.60 -3.64
N GLU A 170 -15.51 -16.78 -4.76
CA GLU A 170 -14.74 -15.69 -5.39
C GLU A 170 -15.60 -14.46 -5.70
N ASP A 171 -16.78 -14.67 -6.29
CA ASP A 171 -17.74 -13.59 -6.57
C ASP A 171 -18.22 -12.89 -5.29
N GLU A 172 -18.55 -13.65 -4.23
CA GLU A 172 -18.96 -13.07 -2.95
C GLU A 172 -17.83 -12.28 -2.27
N ALA A 173 -16.57 -12.69 -2.47
CA ALA A 173 -15.41 -11.99 -1.97
C ALA A 173 -15.20 -10.67 -2.71
N LEU A 174 -15.35 -10.66 -4.05
CA LEU A 174 -15.25 -9.45 -4.87
C LEU A 174 -16.36 -8.44 -4.52
N ASP A 175 -17.60 -8.89 -4.35
CA ASP A 175 -18.71 -8.02 -3.92
C ASP A 175 -18.48 -7.42 -2.53
N ALA A 176 -17.92 -8.21 -1.60
CA ALA A 176 -17.57 -7.73 -0.27
C ALA A 176 -16.46 -6.67 -0.30
N GLU A 177 -15.50 -6.80 -1.23
CA GLU A 177 -14.43 -5.84 -1.44
C GLU A 177 -14.93 -4.55 -2.11
N LEU A 178 -15.80 -4.68 -3.12
CA LEU A 178 -16.44 -3.53 -3.77
C LEU A 178 -17.30 -2.74 -2.78
N ALA A 179 -18.08 -3.44 -1.94
CA ALA A 179 -18.88 -2.81 -0.89
C ALA A 179 -18.00 -2.10 0.16
N ALA A 180 -16.86 -2.69 0.53
CA ALA A 180 -15.89 -2.05 1.42
C ALA A 180 -15.27 -0.81 0.76
N GLY A 181 -14.95 -0.88 -0.53
CA GLY A 181 -14.45 0.25 -1.32
C GLY A 181 -15.44 1.41 -1.36
N MET A 182 -16.71 1.15 -1.68
CA MET A 182 -17.76 2.17 -1.67
C MET A 182 -17.98 2.77 -0.28
N ALA A 183 -17.93 1.96 0.78
CA ALA A 183 -18.00 2.45 2.15
C ALA A 183 -16.84 3.39 2.50
N LEU A 184 -15.64 3.12 1.99
CA LEU A 184 -14.47 3.98 2.19
C LEU A 184 -14.59 5.30 1.41
N VAL A 185 -15.11 5.26 0.17
CA VAL A 185 -15.39 6.45 -0.63
C VAL A 185 -16.45 7.32 0.04
N ASN A 186 -17.54 6.72 0.54
CA ASN A 186 -18.57 7.44 1.27
C ASN A 186 -18.01 8.07 2.56
N TYR A 187 -17.16 7.35 3.29
CA TYR A 187 -16.49 7.91 4.46
C TYR A 187 -15.61 9.11 4.11
N ALA A 188 -14.86 9.06 3.02
CA ALA A 188 -14.02 10.19 2.59
C ALA A 188 -14.86 11.41 2.16
N ASN A 189 -16.00 11.18 1.51
CA ASN A 189 -16.93 12.25 1.10
C ASN A 189 -17.71 12.84 2.29
N ASP A 190 -18.05 12.02 3.27
CA ASP A 190 -18.75 12.44 4.49
C ASP A 190 -17.78 13.02 5.55
N LEU A 191 -16.46 13.02 5.28
CA LEU A 191 -15.48 13.60 6.18
C LEU A 191 -15.50 15.12 6.03
N ASP A 192 -16.16 15.80 6.96
CA ASP A 192 -16.24 17.25 6.99
C ASP A 192 -14.90 17.84 7.50
N ILE A 193 -13.98 18.06 6.55
CA ILE A 193 -12.63 18.59 6.84
C ILE A 193 -12.75 20.01 7.43
N ASP A 194 -13.77 20.76 7.03
CA ASP A 194 -13.99 22.12 7.51
C ASP A 194 -14.35 22.14 9.00
N GLU A 195 -15.19 21.20 9.47
CA GLU A 195 -15.49 21.03 10.91
C GLU A 195 -14.20 20.73 11.73
N TYR A 196 -13.28 19.94 11.16
CA TYR A 196 -12.01 19.64 11.81
C TYR A 196 -11.01 20.81 11.78
N LEU A 197 -10.96 21.59 10.69
CA LEU A 197 -10.10 22.77 10.58
C LEU A 197 -10.59 23.93 11.47
N GLU A 198 -11.89 24.03 11.69
CA GLU A 198 -12.50 25.01 12.59
C GLU A 198 -12.38 24.61 14.07
N ASN A 199 -11.94 23.39 14.37
CA ASN A 199 -11.78 22.94 15.74
C ASN A 199 -10.66 23.74 16.42
N TYR A 200 -11.02 24.47 17.49
CA TYR A 200 -10.15 25.43 18.17
C TYR A 200 -8.83 24.82 18.64
N GLU A 201 -8.84 23.56 19.06
CA GLU A 201 -7.65 22.83 19.50
C GLU A 201 -6.62 22.65 18.37
N ILE A 202 -7.08 22.41 17.15
CA ILE A 202 -6.22 22.25 15.97
C ILE A 202 -5.64 23.61 15.57
N GLN A 203 -6.44 24.67 15.63
CA GLN A 203 -5.96 26.02 15.39
C GLN A 203 -4.93 26.48 16.43
N GLU A 204 -5.15 26.16 17.71
CA GLU A 204 -4.20 26.43 18.78
C GLU A 204 -2.89 25.66 18.59
N ALA A 205 -2.96 24.38 18.22
CA ALA A 205 -1.78 23.58 17.92
C ALA A 205 -0.99 24.12 16.71
N LEU A 206 -1.69 24.53 15.63
CA LEU A 206 -1.07 25.15 14.47
C LEU A 206 -0.43 26.48 14.83
N ARG A 207 -1.08 27.29 15.66
CA ARG A 207 -0.53 28.56 16.14
C ARG A 207 0.73 28.36 16.97
N ALA A 208 0.74 27.38 17.87
CA ALA A 208 1.93 27.05 18.66
C ALA A 208 3.11 26.56 17.79
N ILE A 209 2.83 25.94 16.63
CA ILE A 209 3.87 25.57 15.66
C ILE A 209 4.35 26.80 14.89
N GLN A 210 3.44 27.68 14.45
CA GLN A 210 3.81 28.94 13.80
C GLN A 210 4.67 29.81 14.70
N ASP A 211 4.29 30.01 15.96
CA ASP A 211 5.07 30.78 16.94
C ASP A 211 6.50 30.22 17.10
N LYS A 212 6.68 28.90 16.98
CA LYS A 212 8.00 28.25 17.02
C LYS A 212 8.81 28.47 15.75
N VAL A 213 8.16 28.47 14.58
CA VAL A 213 8.83 28.74 13.31
C VAL A 213 9.30 30.19 13.27
N ASP A 214 8.43 31.13 13.65
CA ASP A 214 8.76 32.56 13.71
C ASP A 214 9.92 32.85 14.69
N ALA A 215 9.97 32.10 15.81
CA ALA A 215 11.10 32.18 16.75
C ALA A 215 12.41 31.66 16.13
N CYS A 216 12.38 30.53 15.42
CA CYS A 216 13.56 30.02 14.71
C CYS A 216 14.05 31.00 13.63
N ASP A 217 13.12 31.59 12.85
CA ASP A 217 13.46 32.54 11.80
C ASP A 217 14.09 33.82 12.40
N SER A 218 13.61 34.26 13.57
CA SER A 218 14.17 35.42 14.28
C SER A 218 15.57 35.14 14.85
N ASP A 219 15.79 33.94 15.41
CA ASP A 219 17.09 33.54 15.96
C ASP A 219 18.16 33.44 14.85
N GLU A 220 17.79 33.00 13.63
CA GLU A 220 18.71 32.97 12.47
C GLU A 220 19.15 34.36 12.03
N ASP A 221 18.22 35.33 11.98
CA ASP A 221 18.54 36.73 11.64
C ASP A 221 19.48 37.38 12.66
N ASP A 222 19.30 37.08 13.95
CA ASP A 222 20.18 37.58 15.03
C ASP A 222 21.57 36.92 14.98
N GLU A 223 21.66 35.61 14.73
CA GLU A 223 22.95 34.93 14.53
C GLU A 223 23.69 35.49 13.30
N ASP A 224 23.00 35.75 12.20
CA ASP A 224 23.59 36.36 11.00
C ASP A 224 24.02 37.82 11.24
N ALA A 225 23.26 38.58 12.03
CA ALA A 225 23.64 39.92 12.44
C ALA A 225 24.88 39.91 13.35
N GLU A 226 25.01 38.96 14.28
CA GLU A 226 26.22 38.77 15.08
C GLU A 226 27.41 38.33 14.23
N ARG A 227 27.21 37.40 13.29
CA ARG A 227 28.26 36.97 12.33
C ARG A 227 28.76 38.15 11.51
N ARG A 228 27.87 39.03 11.03
CA ARG A 228 28.26 40.25 10.31
C ARG A 228 29.04 41.23 11.18
N LYS A 229 28.65 41.43 12.45
CA LYS A 229 29.40 42.28 13.40
C LYS A 229 30.80 41.73 13.67
N VAL A 230 30.94 40.42 13.88
CA VAL A 230 32.25 39.78 14.07
C VAL A 230 33.14 39.94 12.83
N ILE A 231 32.58 39.82 11.63
CA ILE A 231 33.34 40.03 10.38
C ILE A 231 33.78 41.50 10.24
N GLU A 232 32.92 42.48 10.54
CA GLU A 232 33.29 43.90 10.45
C GLU A 232 34.34 44.31 11.49
N GLU A 233 34.32 43.71 12.69
CA GLU A 233 35.31 43.96 13.73
C GLU A 233 36.69 43.37 13.38
N VAL A 234 36.73 42.23 12.71
CA VAL A 234 37.97 41.63 12.16
C VAL A 234 38.57 42.49 11.04
N ASP A 235 37.74 43.17 10.23
CA ASP A 235 38.22 43.99 9.10
C ASP A 235 38.71 45.39 9.53
N ARG A 236 38.24 45.92 10.68
CA ARG A 236 38.77 47.16 11.28
C ARG A 236 40.02 46.95 12.14
N GLY A 237 40.23 45.74 12.66
CA GLY A 237 41.45 45.37 13.37
C GLY A 237 42.56 45.04 12.39
N GLY A 238 43.25 46.07 11.86
CA GLY A 238 44.36 45.94 10.92
C GLY A 238 45.39 44.87 11.31
N TYR A 239 45.18 43.65 10.84
CA TYR A 239 46.12 42.55 10.96
C TYR A 239 47.15 42.67 9.83
N SER A 240 48.30 43.24 10.21
CA SER A 240 49.54 43.07 9.47
C SER A 240 49.82 41.57 9.31
N PRO A 241 49.98 41.05 8.07
CA PRO A 241 50.24 39.63 7.84
C PRO A 241 51.72 39.35 8.12
N ALA A 242 52.08 39.18 9.38
CA ALA A 242 53.39 38.69 9.78
C ALA A 242 53.23 37.36 10.53
N ALA A 243 53.37 36.28 9.76
CA ALA A 243 53.91 34.98 10.13
C ALA A 243 53.74 34.48 11.58
N SER A 244 52.92 33.43 11.77
CA SER A 244 53.20 32.34 12.73
C SER A 244 52.21 31.21 12.43
N SER A 245 52.57 30.03 11.91
CA SER A 245 53.42 29.00 12.51
C SER A 245 53.09 28.77 13.99
N CYS A 246 52.26 27.78 14.31
CA CYS A 246 52.63 26.70 15.23
C CYS A 246 51.47 25.73 15.51
N VAL A 247 51.84 24.45 15.44
CA VAL A 247 51.29 23.23 16.03
C VAL A 247 50.60 23.36 17.40
N SER A 248 49.57 22.54 17.65
CA SER A 248 49.32 21.80 18.93
C SER A 248 48.04 20.96 18.77
N SER A 249 48.15 19.64 18.68
CA SER A 249 48.15 18.67 19.80
C SER A 249 46.76 18.29 20.31
N LEU A 250 46.41 17.04 20.01
CA LEU A 250 45.39 16.22 20.67
C LEU A 250 45.54 16.24 22.19
N PRO A 251 44.47 15.88 22.92
CA PRO A 251 44.63 14.99 24.07
C PRO A 251 43.94 13.65 23.83
N ALA A 252 44.76 12.61 23.87
CA ALA A 252 44.34 11.26 24.20
C ALA A 252 43.81 11.24 25.63
N ILE A 253 42.56 10.80 25.85
CA ILE A 253 42.07 10.43 27.18
C ILE A 253 41.95 8.91 27.27
N SER A 254 42.68 8.45 28.27
CA SER A 254 43.01 7.10 28.67
C SER A 254 41.89 6.43 29.46
N GLN A 255 41.66 5.15 29.14
CA GLN A 255 41.36 4.02 30.03
C GLN A 255 40.42 4.23 31.23
N ARG A 256 39.29 3.50 31.22
CA ARG A 256 38.84 2.72 32.40
C ARG A 256 38.19 1.38 32.01
N LYS A 257 38.93 0.33 32.37
CA LYS A 257 38.53 -0.92 33.06
C LYS A 257 37.42 -1.81 32.48
N ALA A 258 37.90 -2.97 32.06
CA ALA A 258 37.23 -4.25 31.94
C ALA A 258 36.58 -4.79 33.22
N LEU A 259 35.49 -5.54 33.06
CA LEU A 259 35.08 -6.76 33.78
C LEU A 259 34.15 -7.52 32.82
N ALA A 260 34.64 -8.54 32.09
CA ALA A 260 34.72 -9.94 32.49
C ALA A 260 33.44 -10.77 32.19
N ARG A 261 33.64 -11.77 31.31
CA ARG A 261 33.05 -13.13 31.32
C ARG A 261 31.56 -13.29 30.94
N ASN A 262 31.31 -13.86 29.76
CA ASN A 262 31.04 -15.30 29.69
C ASN A 262 31.11 -15.84 28.26
N LEU A 263 31.85 -16.94 28.13
CA LEU A 263 32.04 -17.76 26.95
C LEU A 263 31.00 -18.89 26.95
N ASN A 264 30.68 -19.32 25.72
CA ASN A 264 30.21 -20.65 25.29
C ASN A 264 28.72 -21.00 25.42
N PRO A 265 28.25 -22.00 24.64
CA PRO A 265 28.50 -22.27 23.22
C PRO A 265 27.19 -22.57 22.46
N ALA A 266 27.30 -22.72 21.14
CA ALA A 266 26.22 -23.23 20.28
C ALA A 266 25.66 -24.60 20.77
N PRO A 267 24.40 -24.89 20.42
CA PRO A 267 24.15 -26.17 19.77
C PRO A 267 23.37 -26.04 18.45
N THR A 268 23.66 -27.03 17.64
CA THR A 268 23.29 -27.40 16.27
C THR A 268 21.78 -27.57 15.97
N PRO A 269 21.41 -27.74 14.69
CA PRO A 269 20.15 -27.30 14.09
C PRO A 269 19.09 -28.40 14.02
N LEU A 270 17.81 -28.03 14.14
CA LEU A 270 16.70 -28.89 13.72
C LEU A 270 15.45 -28.06 13.36
N SER A 271 14.86 -28.44 12.23
CA SER A 271 13.53 -28.07 11.75
C SER A 271 13.34 -26.68 11.14
N THR A 272 13.88 -26.48 9.95
CA THR A 272 13.27 -25.56 8.98
C THR A 272 11.97 -26.20 8.50
N VAL A 273 10.84 -25.73 9.04
CA VAL A 273 9.55 -25.83 8.36
C VAL A 273 9.69 -25.08 7.04
N SER A 274 9.55 -25.80 5.92
CA SER A 274 9.53 -25.24 4.58
C SER A 274 8.29 -24.38 4.40
N HIS A 275 8.34 -23.13 4.89
CA HIS A 275 7.49 -22.09 4.34
C HIS A 275 7.98 -21.78 2.93
N ASP A 276 7.02 -21.63 2.01
CA ASP A 276 7.25 -21.35 0.60
C ASP A 276 8.32 -20.25 0.44
N LYS A 277 9.42 -20.64 -0.20
CA LYS A 277 10.66 -19.85 -0.34
C LYS A 277 10.50 -18.56 -1.12
N ASP A 278 9.32 -18.26 -1.63
CA ASP A 278 9.09 -17.14 -2.55
C ASP A 278 8.64 -15.86 -1.83
N TRP A 279 8.16 -15.93 -0.58
CA TRP A 279 7.79 -14.71 0.16
C TRP A 279 9.03 -13.91 0.61
N ASP A 280 10.11 -14.60 0.99
CA ASP A 280 11.27 -13.95 1.63
C ASP A 280 12.34 -13.46 0.63
N ILE A 281 12.13 -13.65 -0.68
CA ILE A 281 13.05 -13.17 -1.73
C ILE A 281 12.89 -11.65 -1.95
N SER A 282 11.71 -11.08 -1.66
CA SER A 282 11.46 -9.64 -1.75
C SER A 282 12.13 -8.83 -0.63
N THR A 283 12.47 -9.45 0.49
CA THR A 283 13.18 -8.85 1.63
C THR A 283 14.69 -9.10 1.62
N GLN A 284 15.17 -10.08 0.85
CA GLN A 284 16.59 -10.48 0.83
C GLN A 284 17.46 -9.85 -0.26
N LYS A 285 16.94 -8.95 -1.10
CA LYS A 285 17.81 -7.99 -1.81
C LYS A 285 18.35 -6.97 -0.80
N LYS A 286 19.18 -7.43 0.14
CA LYS A 286 20.09 -6.61 0.95
C LYS A 286 21.05 -5.95 -0.04
N ARG A 287 20.61 -4.84 -0.63
CA ARG A 287 21.50 -3.92 -1.32
C ARG A 287 22.60 -3.61 -0.32
N LEU A 288 23.83 -3.97 -0.67
CA LEU A 288 25.01 -3.67 0.12
C LEU A 288 25.06 -2.14 0.21
N ILE A 289 24.67 -1.59 1.35
CA ILE A 289 24.75 -0.16 1.61
C ILE A 289 26.22 0.21 1.52
N SER A 290 26.55 1.30 0.82
CA SER A 290 27.93 1.71 0.66
C SER A 290 28.56 2.04 2.02
N GLU A 291 29.80 1.60 2.24
CA GLU A 291 30.53 1.88 3.48
C GLU A 291 30.68 3.41 3.70
N ALA A 292 30.81 4.16 2.61
CA ALA A 292 30.81 5.63 2.63
C ALA A 292 29.51 6.21 3.23
N ALA A 293 28.34 5.68 2.84
CA ALA A 293 27.06 6.13 3.40
C ALA A 293 26.90 5.75 4.88
N LEU A 294 27.52 4.65 5.33
CA LEU A 294 27.52 4.28 6.74
C LEU A 294 28.38 5.22 7.60
N ARG A 295 29.54 5.67 7.09
CA ARG A 295 30.41 6.63 7.79
C ARG A 295 29.76 8.00 7.89
N THR A 296 29.16 8.50 6.81
CA THR A 296 28.45 9.77 6.84
C THR A 296 27.22 9.72 7.73
N ALA A 297 26.46 8.61 7.73
CA ALA A 297 25.35 8.43 8.66
C ALA A 297 25.79 8.44 10.13
N GLU A 298 26.96 7.88 10.44
CA GLU A 298 27.54 7.91 11.79
C GLU A 298 27.95 9.32 12.21
N GLU A 299 28.62 10.05 11.33
CA GLU A 299 29.01 11.45 11.55
C GLU A 299 27.78 12.35 11.80
N VAL A 300 26.71 12.17 11.01
CA VAL A 300 25.44 12.90 11.19
C VAL A 300 24.80 12.57 12.54
N LEU A 301 24.81 11.29 12.95
CA LEU A 301 24.28 10.89 14.25
C LEU A 301 25.15 11.35 15.42
N GLU A 302 26.47 11.55 15.23
CA GLU A 302 27.35 12.17 16.22
C GLU A 302 27.08 13.67 16.38
N LYS A 303 26.88 14.38 15.27
CA LYS A 303 26.55 15.80 15.26
C LYS A 303 25.14 16.10 15.80
N HIS A 304 24.18 15.19 15.60
CA HIS A 304 22.78 15.38 16.00
C HIS A 304 22.28 14.26 16.94
N PRO A 305 22.54 14.34 18.26
CA PRO A 305 22.19 13.31 19.22
C PRO A 305 20.69 12.99 19.28
N HIS A 306 19.82 13.97 19.04
CA HIS A 306 18.36 13.79 19.06
C HIS A 306 17.88 12.85 17.93
N MET A 307 18.58 12.78 16.80
CA MET A 307 18.24 11.89 15.69
C MET A 307 18.52 10.41 15.99
N ARG A 308 19.40 10.09 16.95
CA ARG A 308 19.68 8.71 17.36
C ARG A 308 18.46 7.99 17.93
N ASN A 309 17.51 8.74 18.49
CA ASN A 309 16.27 8.21 19.06
C ASN A 309 15.24 7.86 17.99
N VAL A 310 15.31 8.49 16.82
CA VAL A 310 14.30 8.38 15.76
C VAL A 310 14.79 7.49 14.61
N HIS A 311 16.08 7.57 14.27
CA HIS A 311 16.65 6.86 13.14
C HIS A 311 17.81 5.96 13.53
N SER A 312 17.83 4.75 12.96
CA SER A 312 18.99 3.87 13.03
C SER A 312 20.05 4.28 12.00
N LYS A 313 21.33 3.99 12.29
CA LYS A 313 22.48 4.18 11.37
C LYS A 313 22.21 3.63 9.97
N LEU A 314 21.56 2.46 9.90
CA LEU A 314 21.20 1.81 8.64
C LEU A 314 20.10 2.56 7.88
N SER A 315 19.11 3.11 8.58
CA SER A 315 18.02 3.88 7.96
C SER A 315 18.56 5.15 7.31
N LEU A 316 19.42 5.89 8.01
CA LEU A 316 20.04 7.11 7.47
C LEU A 316 20.98 6.80 6.30
N ALA A 317 21.80 5.76 6.41
CA ALA A 317 22.70 5.37 5.32
C ALA A 317 21.94 5.03 4.03
N LYS A 318 20.76 4.39 4.13
CA LYS A 318 19.89 4.14 2.96
C LYS A 318 19.38 5.43 2.32
N VAL A 319 18.94 6.39 3.14
CA VAL A 319 18.46 7.69 2.64
C VAL A 319 19.59 8.46 1.93
N LEU A 320 20.79 8.47 2.52
CA LEU A 320 21.96 9.10 1.90
C LEU A 320 22.37 8.40 0.60
N GLU A 321 22.27 7.08 0.53
CA GLU A 321 22.52 6.33 -0.70
C GLU A 321 21.48 6.63 -1.79
N GLU A 322 20.20 6.82 -1.43
CA GLU A 322 19.18 7.24 -2.39
C GLU A 322 19.41 8.67 -2.89
N LEU A 323 19.81 9.60 -2.02
CA LEU A 323 20.10 10.98 -2.41
C LEU A 323 21.28 11.05 -3.37
N THR A 324 22.36 10.33 -3.09
CA THR A 324 23.53 10.28 -3.99
C THR A 324 23.18 9.66 -5.34
N LYS A 325 22.37 8.59 -5.37
CA LYS A 325 21.85 8.01 -6.63
C LYS A 325 20.95 8.97 -7.40
N ARG A 326 20.08 9.72 -6.72
CA ARG A 326 19.23 10.73 -7.37
C ARG A 326 20.07 11.86 -7.98
N ASN A 327 21.08 12.35 -7.27
CA ASN A 327 21.98 13.38 -7.78
C ASN A 327 22.78 12.90 -9.00
N MET A 328 23.32 11.67 -8.95
CA MET A 328 24.00 11.08 -10.11
C MET A 328 23.07 10.91 -11.31
N LYS A 329 21.81 10.52 -11.06
CA LYS A 329 20.82 10.41 -12.13
C LYS A 329 20.43 11.78 -12.72
N ALA A 330 20.37 12.83 -11.90
CA ALA A 330 20.05 14.18 -12.34
C ALA A 330 21.19 14.79 -13.18
N GLU A 331 22.44 14.56 -12.82
CA GLU A 331 23.60 15.00 -13.61
C GLU A 331 23.74 14.24 -14.93
N ALA A 332 23.30 12.98 -14.98
CA ALA A 332 23.37 12.15 -16.17
C ALA A 332 22.27 12.47 -17.21
N VAL A 333 21.37 13.44 -16.98
CA VAL A 333 20.43 13.91 -18.00
C VAL A 333 21.13 14.92 -18.88
N PRO A 334 21.54 14.57 -20.12
CA PRO A 334 22.25 15.49 -21.01
C PRO A 334 21.34 16.68 -21.34
N LYS A 335 21.90 17.89 -21.23
CA LYS A 335 21.27 19.16 -21.65
C LYS A 335 21.28 19.29 -23.19
N ASP A 336 20.99 18.23 -23.91
CA ASP A 336 20.93 18.22 -25.36
C ASP A 336 19.50 18.58 -25.77
N GLY A 337 19.23 19.87 -25.95
CA GLY A 337 17.92 20.30 -26.44
C GLY A 337 17.62 21.79 -26.37
N ALA A 338 18.63 22.66 -26.33
CA ALA A 338 18.45 24.10 -26.47
C ALA A 338 19.49 24.67 -27.45
N GLU A 339 19.32 24.34 -28.72
CA GLU A 339 19.83 25.15 -29.85
C GLU A 339 18.68 25.46 -30.82
#